data_AF-A0A0V1GMT7-F1
#
_entry.id   AF-A0A0V1GMT7-F1
#
_cell.length_a   1.000
_cell.length_b   1.000
_cell.length_c   1.000
_cell.angle_alpha   90.00
_cell.angle_beta   90.00
_cell.angle_gamma   90.00
#
_symmetry.space_group_name_H-M   'P 1'
#
loop_
_entity.id
_entity.type
_entity.pdbx_description
1 polymer ?
#
loop_
_entity_poly.entity_id
_entity_poly.type
_entity_poly.pdbx_seq_one_letter_code
_entity_poly.pdbx_strand_id
1 'polypeptide(L)'
;MDQVVNQLVEQVQALQAQLALRKPTVLASAVGGLPESKHLDGTNYSEWKFAMKNYLVDAGLWHCVENEIVDHELDQRALAKINLSIKPCASGDVRKAMTAKQAWEKLRCAYEDNGL
;
A
#
# COMPACT_ATOMS: atom_id res chain seq x y z
N MET A 1 8.37 -0.03 -51.21
CA MET A 1 7.84 -0.69 -50.00
C MET A 1 8.88 -0.62 -48.87
N ASP A 2 10.17 -0.73 -49.20
CA ASP A 2 11.29 -0.76 -48.25
C ASP A 2 11.49 0.52 -47.42
N GLN A 3 11.24 1.70 -47.99
CA GLN A 3 11.47 2.96 -47.26
C GLN A 3 10.54 3.13 -46.05
N VAL A 4 9.28 2.73 -46.19
CA VAL A 4 8.29 2.82 -45.10
C VAL A 4 8.57 1.78 -44.02
N VAL A 5 9.03 0.58 -44.42
CA VAL A 5 9.42 -0.49 -43.49
C VAL A 5 10.64 -0.06 -42.66
N ASN A 6 11.65 0.51 -43.29
CA ASN A 6 12.84 1.00 -42.59
C ASN A 6 12.50 2.12 -41.59
N GLN A 7 11.63 3.06 -42.00
CA GLN A 7 11.16 4.12 -41.11
C GLN A 7 10.43 3.57 -39.88
N LEU A 8 9.62 2.53 -40.06
CA LEU A 8 8.87 1.88 -38.98
C LEU A 8 9.82 1.14 -38.03
N VAL A 9 10.85 0.48 -38.54
CA VAL A 9 11.87 -0.22 -37.74
C VAL A 9 12.62 0.78 -36.84
N GLU A 10 13.03 1.92 -37.39
CA GLU A 10 13.70 2.97 -36.61
C GLU A 10 12.80 3.53 -35.49
N GLN A 11 11.51 3.75 -35.77
CA GLN A 11 10.56 4.21 -34.74
C GLN A 11 10.35 3.19 -33.63
N VAL A 12 10.28 1.89 -33.97
CA VAL A 12 10.15 0.81 -32.98
C VAL A 12 11.41 0.74 -32.10
N GLN A 13 12.59 0.85 -32.70
CA GLN A 13 13.85 0.85 -31.95
C GLN A 13 13.98 2.08 -31.04
N ALA A 14 13.60 3.26 -31.53
CA ALA A 14 13.58 4.48 -30.73
C ALA A 14 12.60 4.36 -29.55
N LEU A 15 11.42 3.77 -29.76
CA LEU A 15 10.44 3.55 -28.69
C LEU A 15 10.94 2.53 -27.65
N GLN A 16 11.60 1.45 -28.09
CA GLN A 16 12.22 0.48 -27.19
C GLN A 16 13.35 1.10 -26.36
N ALA A 17 14.19 1.95 -26.97
CA ALA A 17 15.25 2.66 -26.27
C ALA A 17 14.68 3.66 -25.24
N GLN A 18 13.59 4.37 -25.58
CA GLN A 18 12.90 5.27 -24.64
C GLN A 18 12.27 4.50 -23.47
N LEU A 19 11.67 3.34 -23.72
CA LEU A 19 11.13 2.45 -22.68
C LEU A 19 12.24 1.90 -21.78
N ALA A 20 13.38 1.50 -22.35
CA ALA A 20 14.53 0.99 -21.59
C ALA A 20 15.24 2.09 -20.76
N LEU A 21 15.25 3.34 -21.25
CA LEU A 21 15.84 4.48 -20.55
C LEU A 21 14.93 5.06 -19.47
N ARG A 22 13.63 4.74 -19.50
CA ARG A 22 12.67 5.13 -18.46
C ARG A 22 12.98 4.34 -17.19
N LYS A 23 14.03 4.79 -16.48
CA LYS A 23 14.29 4.37 -15.10
C LYS A 23 12.97 4.55 -14.35
N PRO A 24 12.48 3.53 -13.63
CA PRO A 24 11.38 3.76 -12.73
C PRO A 24 11.84 4.91 -11.85
N THR A 25 11.11 6.03 -11.90
CA THR A 25 11.26 7.06 -10.90
C THR A 25 10.80 6.40 -9.62
N VAL A 26 11.74 5.75 -8.94
CA VAL A 26 11.60 5.41 -7.54
C VAL A 26 11.62 6.78 -6.89
N LEU A 27 10.44 7.40 -6.79
CA LEU A 27 10.20 8.35 -5.73
C LEU A 27 10.59 7.55 -4.50
N ALA A 28 11.76 7.85 -3.95
CA ALA A 28 12.11 7.39 -2.63
C ALA A 28 10.96 7.91 -1.77
N SER A 29 10.02 7.01 -1.46
CA SER A 29 8.97 7.25 -0.49
C SER A 29 9.75 7.49 0.79
N ALA A 30 10.09 8.75 1.06
CA ALA A 30 10.36 9.19 2.41
C ALA A 30 9.19 8.65 3.20
N VAL A 31 9.46 7.77 4.17
CA VAL A 31 8.44 7.17 5.02
C VAL A 31 7.90 8.30 5.89
N GLY A 32 7.07 9.15 5.31
CA GLY A 32 6.11 9.95 6.05
C GLY A 32 5.15 8.93 6.63
N GLY A 33 5.44 8.47 7.85
CA GLY A 33 4.51 7.65 8.59
C GLY A 33 3.20 8.41 8.80
N LEU A 34 2.15 7.67 9.13
CA LEU A 34 0.94 8.31 9.63
C LEU A 34 1.34 9.18 10.84
N PRO A 35 0.86 10.43 10.97
CA PRO A 35 1.17 11.26 12.13
C PRO A 35 0.78 10.51 13.41
N GLU A 36 1.60 10.63 14.46
CA GLU A 36 1.37 9.91 15.72
C GLU A 36 0.00 10.25 16.34
N SER A 37 -0.49 11.47 16.14
CA SER A 37 -1.84 11.90 16.55
C SER A 37 -2.98 11.13 15.88
N LYS A 38 -2.69 10.40 14.80
CA LYS A 38 -3.63 9.55 14.05
C LYS A 38 -3.45 8.07 14.36
N HIS A 39 -2.53 7.68 15.24
CA HIS A 39 -2.36 6.28 15.59
C HIS A 39 -3.57 5.72 16.35
N LEU A 40 -3.92 4.47 16.07
CA LEU A 40 -5.05 3.79 16.70
C LEU A 40 -4.77 3.62 18.20
N ASP A 41 -5.65 4.13 19.05
CA ASP A 41 -5.51 4.04 20.51
C ASP A 41 -6.64 3.33 21.24
N GLY A 42 -7.60 2.83 20.46
CA GLY A 42 -8.77 2.11 20.94
C GLY A 42 -10.03 2.97 20.99
N THR A 43 -9.92 4.30 20.85
CA THR A 43 -11.08 5.21 20.88
C THR A 43 -11.36 5.89 19.54
N ASN A 44 -10.37 5.93 18.64
CA ASN A 44 -10.39 6.72 17.42
C ASN A 44 -10.48 5.88 16.13
N TYR A 45 -11.09 4.68 16.18
CA TYR A 45 -11.05 3.73 15.07
C TYR A 45 -11.56 4.31 13.74
N SER A 46 -12.69 5.02 13.73
CA SER A 46 -13.26 5.62 12.52
C SER A 46 -12.30 6.61 11.83
N GLU A 47 -11.61 7.43 12.62
CA GLU A 47 -10.64 8.41 12.15
C GLU A 47 -9.35 7.75 11.69
N TRP A 48 -8.85 6.78 12.46
CA TRP A 48 -7.70 5.96 12.08
C TRP A 48 -7.97 5.20 10.78
N LYS A 49 -9.14 4.57 10.64
CA LYS A 49 -9.56 3.81 9.45
C LYS A 49 -9.53 4.69 8.20
N PHE A 50 -10.09 5.90 8.30
CA PHE A 50 -10.05 6.87 7.21
C PHE A 50 -8.61 7.29 6.86
N ALA A 51 -7.81 7.66 7.86
CA ALA A 51 -6.44 8.12 7.65
C ALA A 51 -5.54 7.01 7.09
N MET A 52 -5.64 5.80 7.65
CA MET A 52 -4.86 4.63 7.26
C MET A 52 -5.21 4.15 5.86
N LYS A 53 -6.50 4.15 5.48
CA LYS A 53 -6.92 3.86 4.10
C LYS A 53 -6.27 4.83 3.12
N ASN A 54 -6.35 6.13 3.38
CA ASN A 54 -5.73 7.14 2.50
C ASN A 54 -4.22 6.97 2.41
N TYR A 55 -3.55 6.65 3.52
CA TYR A 55 -2.11 6.39 3.54
C TYR A 55 -1.73 5.16 2.70
N LEU A 56 -2.52 4.07 2.75
CA LEU A 56 -2.28 2.90 1.91
C LEU A 56 -2.61 3.16 0.44
N VAL A 57 -3.62 3.99 0.14
CA VAL A 57 -3.94 4.40 -1.24
C VAL A 57 -2.80 5.23 -1.84
N ASP A 58 -2.31 6.24 -1.11
CA ASP A 58 -1.17 7.07 -1.52
C ASP A 58 0.10 6.23 -1.76
N ALA A 59 0.33 5.24 -0.91
CA ALA A 59 1.43 4.30 -1.06
C ALA A 59 1.22 3.23 -2.16
N GLY A 60 0.05 3.19 -2.82
CA GLY A 60 -0.30 2.15 -3.80
C GLY A 60 -0.47 0.75 -3.21
N LEU A 61 -0.72 0.64 -1.90
CA LEU A 61 -0.76 -0.61 -1.13
C LEU A 61 -2.18 -1.04 -0.71
N TRP A 62 -3.20 -0.21 -0.95
CA TRP A 62 -4.58 -0.51 -0.53
C TRP A 62 -5.09 -1.87 -1.06
N HIS A 63 -4.65 -2.26 -2.26
CA HIS A 63 -5.00 -3.54 -2.87
C HIS A 63 -4.58 -4.76 -2.03
N CYS A 64 -3.56 -4.65 -1.18
CA CYS A 64 -3.13 -5.71 -0.25
C CYS A 64 -4.16 -6.01 0.86
N VAL A 65 -5.09 -5.09 1.12
CA VAL A 65 -6.16 -5.26 2.10
C VAL A 65 -7.42 -5.85 1.46
N GLU A 66 -7.66 -5.58 0.17
CA GLU A 66 -8.87 -6.03 -0.54
C GLU A 66 -8.70 -7.43 -1.14
N ASN A 67 -7.56 -7.70 -1.76
CA ASN A 67 -7.33 -8.90 -2.55
C ASN A 67 -6.73 -10.06 -1.73
N GLU A 68 -6.94 -11.29 -2.20
CA GLU A 68 -6.38 -12.49 -1.55
C GLU A 68 -5.00 -12.86 -2.07
N ILE A 69 -4.72 -12.59 -3.34
CA ILE A 69 -3.45 -12.88 -3.99
C ILE A 69 -2.74 -11.55 -4.23
N VAL A 70 -1.67 -11.32 -3.49
CA VAL A 70 -0.82 -10.14 -3.61
C VAL A 70 0.65 -10.52 -3.49
N ASP A 71 1.49 -9.70 -4.09
CA ASP A 71 2.93 -9.82 -3.96
C ASP A 71 3.33 -9.77 -2.47
N HIS A 72 4.18 -10.71 -2.05
CA HIS A 72 4.57 -10.87 -0.65
C HIS A 72 5.27 -9.61 -0.11
N GLU A 73 6.09 -8.95 -0.92
CA GLU A 73 6.80 -7.73 -0.49
C GLU A 73 5.82 -6.57 -0.28
N LEU A 74 4.85 -6.41 -1.18
CA LEU A 74 3.79 -5.39 -1.06
C LEU A 74 2.90 -5.65 0.17
N ASP A 75 2.50 -6.90 0.39
CA ASP A 75 1.71 -7.28 1.56
C ASP A 75 2.45 -7.00 2.87
N GLN A 76 3.71 -7.40 3.00
CA GLN A 76 4.51 -7.15 4.19
C GLN A 76 4.75 -5.65 4.43
N ARG A 77 4.88 -4.86 3.36
CA ARG A 77 4.99 -3.40 3.46
C ARG A 77 3.69 -2.76 3.96
N ALA A 78 2.54 -3.22 3.48
CA ALA A 78 1.23 -2.78 3.95
C ALA A 78 1.00 -3.18 5.41
N LEU A 79 1.34 -4.43 5.77
CA LEU A 79 1.26 -4.94 7.14
C LEU A 79 2.13 -4.13 8.10
N ALA A 80 3.39 -3.84 7.74
CA ALA A 80 4.28 -3.04 8.55
C ALA A 80 3.71 -1.63 8.79
N LYS A 81 3.17 -0.99 7.75
CA LYS A 81 2.50 0.32 7.87
C LYS A 81 1.30 0.26 8.82
N ILE A 82 0.46 -0.77 8.73
CA ILE A 82 -0.67 -0.98 9.66
C ILE A 82 -0.15 -1.11 11.09
N ASN A 83 0.81 -2.00 11.34
CA ASN A 83 1.34 -2.27 12.67
C ASN A 83 2.00 -1.03 13.31
N LEU A 84 2.74 -0.24 12.54
CA LEU A 84 3.40 0.98 13.03
C LEU A 84 2.42 2.11 13.34
N SER A 85 1.19 2.04 12.84
CA SER A 85 0.14 3.04 13.07
C SER A 85 -0.76 2.73 14.28
N ILE A 86 -0.42 1.72 15.08
CA ILE A 86 -1.25 1.23 16.21
C ILE A 86 -0.47 1.44 17.51
N LYS A 87 -1.09 2.06 18.51
CA LYS A 87 -0.50 2.19 19.84
C LYS A 87 -0.48 0.82 20.54
N PRO A 88 0.48 0.57 21.46
CA PRO A 88 0.60 -0.72 22.15
C PRO A 88 -0.70 -1.23 22.80
N CYS A 89 -1.54 -0.33 23.34
CA CYS A 89 -2.83 -0.65 23.97
C CYS A 89 -3.83 -1.31 23.01
N ALA A 90 -3.77 -1.02 21.71
CA ALA A 90 -4.69 -1.49 20.68
C ALA A 90 -4.11 -2.65 19.83
N SER A 91 -2.90 -3.13 20.15
CA SER A 91 -2.12 -4.07 19.33
C SER A 91 -2.38 -5.56 19.59
N GLY A 92 -3.35 -5.90 20.46
CA GLY A 92 -3.55 -7.26 20.99
C GLY A 92 -3.68 -8.32 19.89
N ASP A 93 -4.81 -8.33 19.18
CA ASP A 93 -5.13 -9.38 18.21
C ASP A 93 -4.38 -9.25 16.88
N VAL A 94 -3.98 -8.02 16.55
CA VAL A 94 -3.28 -7.68 15.30
C VAL A 94 -1.87 -8.22 15.24
N ARG A 95 -1.18 -8.35 16.38
CA ARG A 95 0.20 -8.88 16.45
C ARG A 95 0.38 -10.28 15.85
N LYS A 96 -0.71 -11.05 15.75
CA LYS A 96 -0.71 -12.41 15.17
C LYS A 96 -1.10 -12.43 13.69
N ALA A 97 -1.41 -11.29 13.09
CA ALA A 97 -1.75 -11.23 11.67
C ALA A 97 -0.48 -11.43 10.83
N MET A 98 -0.59 -12.26 9.79
CA MET A 98 0.52 -12.55 8.87
C MET A 98 0.43 -11.73 7.57
N THR A 99 -0.76 -11.20 7.27
CA THR A 99 -1.02 -10.39 6.08
C THR A 99 -1.69 -9.07 6.43
N ALA A 100 -1.59 -8.09 5.52
CA ALA A 100 -2.21 -6.79 5.70
C ALA A 100 -3.74 -6.90 5.79
N LYS A 101 -4.34 -7.77 4.97
CA LYS A 101 -5.78 -8.09 5.02
C LYS A 101 -6.21 -8.66 6.37
N GLN A 102 -5.49 -9.66 6.90
CA GLN A 102 -5.78 -10.23 8.22
C GLN A 102 -5.69 -9.20 9.34
N ALA A 103 -4.67 -8.33 9.31
CA ALA A 103 -4.51 -7.26 10.30
C ALA A 103 -5.70 -6.29 10.25
N TRP A 104 -6.08 -5.87 9.04
CA TRP A 104 -7.20 -4.98 8.82
C TRP A 104 -8.54 -5.58 9.26
N GLU A 105 -8.82 -6.83 8.92
CA GLU A 105 -10.06 -7.52 9.29
C GLU A 105 -10.18 -7.75 10.80
N LYS A 106 -9.08 -8.09 11.48
CA LYS A 106 -9.08 -8.21 12.94
C LYS A 106 -9.39 -6.88 13.62
N LEU A 107 -8.79 -5.78 13.14
CA LEU A 107 -9.11 -4.44 13.64
C LEU A 107 -10.56 -4.07 13.37
N ARG A 108 -11.06 -4.42 12.19
CA ARG A 108 -12.46 -4.21 11.82
C ARG A 108 -13.40 -4.92 12.79
N CYS A 109 -13.18 -6.20 13.03
CA CYS A 109 -13.96 -7.00 13.97
C CYS A 109 -13.87 -6.44 15.40
N ALA A 110 -12.69 -6.00 15.84
CA ALA A 110 -12.49 -5.48 17.19
C ALA A 110 -13.16 -4.12 17.46
N TYR A 111 -13.34 -3.26 16.44
CA TYR A 111 -13.77 -1.88 16.65
C TYR A 111 -15.03 -1.47 15.87
N GLU A 112 -15.32 -2.07 14.71
CA GLU A 112 -16.49 -1.72 13.89
C GLU A 112 -17.76 -2.43 14.39
N ASP A 113 -17.64 -3.65 14.94
CA ASP A 113 -18.77 -4.38 15.53
C ASP A 113 -19.20 -3.85 16.91
N ASN A 114 -18.43 -2.92 17.49
CA ASN A 114 -18.72 -2.30 18.78
C ASN A 114 -19.50 -0.98 18.70
N GLY A 115 -19.86 -0.51 17.50
CA GLY A 115 -20.85 0.56 17.31
C GLY A 115 -20.59 1.87 18.07
N LEU A 116 -19.31 2.29 18.19
CA LEU A 116 -18.93 3.63 18.66
C LEU A 116 -18.67 4.58 17.48
#